data_AF-W1XGS7-F1
#
_entry.id   AF-W1XGS7-F1
#
_cell.length_a   1.000
_cell.length_b   1.000
_cell.length_c   1.000
_cell.angle_alpha   90.00
_cell.angle_beta   90.00
_cell.angle_gamma   90.00
#
_symmetry.space_group_name_H-M   'P 1'
#
loop_
_entity.id
_entity.type
_entity.pdbx_description
1 polymer ?
#
loop_
_entity_poly.entity_id
_entity_poly.type
_entity_poly.pdbx_seq_one_letter_code
_entity_poly.pdbx_strand_id
1 'polypeptide(L)'
;ISVGVKENEFNFIEKLASSSLIPEYITIDIAHGHSNSVINMIKHIKKHLPNSFVIAGNVGTPEGVRELENAGADATKVGIGPGRVC
;
A
#
# COMPACT_ATOMS: atom_id res chain seq x y z
N ILE A 1 4.09 -8.97 3.49
CA ILE A 1 2.69 -9.13 3.98
C ILE A 1 1.72 -8.36 3.09
N SER A 2 0.41 -8.62 3.17
CA SER A 2 -0.62 -7.84 2.45
C SER A 2 -1.57 -7.17 3.45
N VAL A 3 -1.93 -5.92 3.19
CA VAL A 3 -2.86 -5.13 3.99
C VAL A 3 -3.80 -4.33 3.08
N GLY A 4 -4.98 -3.95 3.56
CA GLY A 4 -5.85 -2.93 2.99
C GLY A 4 -5.66 -1.57 3.64
N VAL A 5 -6.77 -0.87 3.90
CA VAL A 5 -6.79 0.54 4.34
C VAL A 5 -7.73 0.80 5.52
N LYS A 6 -8.16 -0.26 6.23
CA LYS A 6 -9.03 -0.12 7.41
C LYS A 6 -8.21 0.15 8.67
N GLU A 7 -8.84 0.77 9.67
CA GLU A 7 -8.19 1.19 10.92
C GLU A 7 -7.45 0.05 11.64
N ASN A 8 -8.01 -1.16 11.64
CA ASN A 8 -7.36 -2.34 12.22
C ASN A 8 -6.01 -2.66 11.55
N GLU A 9 -5.83 -2.30 10.29
CA GLU A 9 -4.57 -2.52 9.56
C GLU A 9 -3.55 -1.42 9.82
N PHE A 10 -3.99 -0.17 10.04
CA PHE A 10 -3.10 0.88 10.57
C PHE A 10 -2.50 0.46 11.92
N ASN A 11 -3.35 -0.06 12.81
CA ASN A 11 -2.94 -0.59 14.11
C ASN A 11 -2.02 -1.81 13.97
N PHE A 12 -2.23 -2.64 12.94
CA PHE A 12 -1.36 -3.78 12.67
C PHE A 12 0.05 -3.34 12.24
N ILE A 13 0.18 -2.32 11.39
CA ILE A 13 1.48 -1.73 11.02
C ILE A 13 2.21 -1.20 12.25
N GLU A 14 1.51 -0.49 13.14
CA GLU A 14 2.11 0.01 14.39
C GLU A 14 2.55 -1.12 15.33
N LYS A 15 1.77 -2.20 15.41
CA LYS A 15 2.12 -3.39 16.18
C LYS A 15 3.38 -4.08 15.65
N LEU A 16 3.54 -4.17 14.33
CA LEU A 16 4.75 -4.72 13.73
C LEU A 16 5.97 -3.86 14.06
N ALA A 17 5.83 -2.54 13.92
CA ALA A 17 6.89 -1.58 14.24
C ALA A 17 7.30 -1.66 15.72
N SER A 18 6.34 -1.69 16.66
CA SER A 18 6.62 -1.78 18.09
C SER A 18 7.24 -3.12 18.50
N SER A 19 6.95 -4.18 17.74
CA SER A 19 7.55 -5.51 17.93
C SER A 19 8.89 -5.68 17.21
N SER A 20 9.42 -4.63 16.56
CA SER A 20 10.63 -4.68 15.73
C SER A 20 10.57 -5.75 14.62
N LEU A 21 9.37 -6.05 14.13
CA LEU A 21 9.16 -6.95 13.01
C LEU A 21 9.06 -6.11 11.74
N ILE A 22 10.05 -6.24 10.86
CA ILE A 22 10.16 -5.46 9.63
C ILE A 22 9.97 -6.41 8.45
N PRO A 23 8.79 -6.43 7.81
CA PRO A 23 8.60 -7.19 6.58
C PRO A 23 9.53 -6.66 5.48
N GLU A 24 10.10 -7.55 4.68
CA GLU A 24 10.89 -7.14 3.51
C GLU A 24 10.02 -6.34 2.52
N TYR A 25 8.75 -6.74 2.35
CA TYR A 25 7.78 -6.04 1.55
C TYR A 25 6.36 -6.06 2.15
N ILE A 26 5.60 -5.02 1.83
CA ILE A 26 4.21 -4.82 2.20
C ILE A 26 3.43 -4.43 0.95
N THR A 27 2.37 -5.18 0.65
CA THR A 27 1.44 -4.86 -0.44
C THR A 27 0.19 -4.21 0.15
N ILE A 28 -0.21 -3.05 -0.39
CA ILE A 28 -1.54 -2.49 -0.15
C ILE A 28 -2.46 -3.04 -1.24
N ASP A 29 -3.31 -4.00 -0.87
CA ASP A 29 -4.13 -4.77 -1.79
C ASP A 29 -5.60 -4.40 -1.68
N ILE A 30 -6.02 -3.46 -2.53
CA ILE A 30 -7.42 -3.06 -2.67
C ILE A 30 -7.82 -2.95 -4.14
N ALA A 31 -9.14 -3.03 -4.41
CA ALA A 31 -9.66 -3.01 -5.77
C ALA A 31 -9.33 -1.71 -6.54
N HIS A 32 -9.40 -0.54 -5.88
CA HIS A 32 -9.10 0.75 -6.48
C HIS A 32 -8.10 1.55 -5.65
N GLY A 33 -6.84 1.48 -6.05
CA GLY A 33 -5.68 2.02 -5.35
C GLY A 33 -5.52 3.53 -5.44
N HIS A 34 -6.07 4.18 -6.48
CA HIS A 34 -5.99 5.64 -6.66
C HIS A 34 -6.99 6.34 -5.72
N SER A 35 -6.65 6.40 -4.43
CA SER A 35 -7.51 6.97 -3.39
C SER A 35 -6.72 7.54 -2.21
N ASN A 36 -7.33 8.49 -1.50
CA ASN A 36 -6.73 9.10 -0.31
C ASN A 36 -6.42 8.09 0.80
N SER A 37 -7.24 7.03 0.94
CA SER A 37 -7.03 6.01 1.95
C SER A 37 -5.75 5.20 1.71
N VAL A 38 -5.44 4.86 0.45
CA VAL A 38 -4.17 4.21 0.08
C VAL A 38 -3.00 5.15 0.25
N ILE A 39 -3.12 6.41 -0.20
CA ILE A 39 -2.07 7.42 -0.03
C ILE A 39 -1.73 7.58 1.46
N ASN A 40 -2.74 7.63 2.33
CA ASN A 40 -2.54 7.71 3.77
C ASN A 40 -1.88 6.44 4.34
N MET A 41 -2.27 5.25 3.88
CA MET A 41 -1.65 3.99 4.30
C MET A 41 -0.18 3.89 3.85
N ILE A 42 0.16 4.31 2.62
CA ILE A 42 1.55 4.37 2.14
C ILE A 42 2.40 5.23 3.09
N LYS A 43 1.93 6.45 3.38
CA LYS A 43 2.63 7.37 4.29
C LYS A 43 2.76 6.80 5.69
N HIS A 44 1.73 6.11 6.18
CA HIS A 44 1.74 5.45 7.48
C HIS A 44 2.79 4.32 7.53
N ILE A 45 2.82 3.46 6.53
CA ILE A 45 3.82 2.40 6.41
C ILE A 45 5.22 3.01 6.33
N LYS A 46 5.45 3.99 5.47
CA LYS A 46 6.78 4.63 5.33
C LYS A 46 7.23 5.35 6.59
N LYS A 47 6.30 5.88 7.40
CA LYS A 47 6.60 6.49 8.70
C LYS A 47 7.03 5.45 9.75
N HIS A 48 6.34 4.31 9.84
CA HIS A 48 6.54 3.34 10.91
C HIS A 48 7.51 2.21 10.56
N LEU A 49 7.59 1.84 9.29
CA LEU A 49 8.41 0.76 8.73
C LEU A 49 9.15 1.27 7.46
N PRO A 50 10.03 2.28 7.58
CA PRO A 50 10.66 2.94 6.43
C PRO A 50 11.51 1.99 5.55
N ASN A 51 12.00 0.90 6.13
CA ASN A 51 12.85 -0.09 5.45
C ASN A 51 12.05 -1.15 4.69
N SER A 52 10.72 -1.20 4.86
CA SER A 52 9.86 -2.11 4.12
C SER A 52 9.61 -1.59 2.71
N PHE A 53 9.72 -2.47 1.72
CA PHE A 53 9.35 -2.19 0.34
C PHE A 53 7.83 -2.15 0.18
N VAL A 54 7.26 -1.06 -0.32
CA VAL A 54 5.81 -0.82 -0.39
C VAL A 54 5.33 -0.96 -1.83
N ILE A 55 4.48 -1.95 -2.06
CA ILE A 55 3.78 -2.18 -3.34
C ILE A 55 2.36 -1.67 -3.18
N ALA A 56 1.92 -0.68 -3.96
CA ALA A 56 0.58 -0.10 -3.84
C ALA A 56 -0.24 -0.24 -5.12
N GLY A 57 -1.52 -0.56 -4.99
CA GLY A 57 -2.45 -0.64 -6.11
C GLY A 57 -3.87 -1.03 -5.68
N ASN A 58 -4.77 -1.36 -6.60
CA ASN A 58 -4.56 -1.38 -8.06
C ASN A 58 -4.84 -0.05 -8.75
N VAL A 59 -4.03 0.31 -9.75
CA VAL A 59 -4.26 1.50 -10.58
C VAL A 59 -4.41 1.11 -12.05
N GLY A 60 -5.12 1.96 -12.81
CA GLY A 60 -5.36 1.77 -14.25
C GLY A 60 -5.02 2.99 -15.10
N THR A 61 -4.50 4.06 -14.50
CA THR A 61 -4.17 5.32 -15.18
C THR A 61 -2.75 5.77 -14.86
N PRO A 62 -2.08 6.49 -15.76
CA PRO A 62 -0.78 7.11 -15.48
C PRO A 62 -0.81 8.04 -14.26
N GLU A 63 -1.92 8.76 -14.06
CA GLU A 63 -2.10 9.69 -12.93
C GLU A 63 -2.11 8.93 -11.60
N GLY A 64 -2.84 7.81 -11.53
CA GLY A 64 -2.85 6.95 -10.34
C GLY A 64 -1.47 6.39 -10.03
N VAL A 65 -0.70 5.99 -11.04
CA VAL A 65 0.69 5.55 -10.85
C VAL A 65 1.53 6.65 -10.21
N ARG A 66 1.51 7.86 -10.80
CA ARG A 66 2.29 9.01 -10.30
C ARG A 66 1.90 9.41 -8.89
N GLU A 67 0.61 9.38 -8.56
CA GLU A 67 0.16 9.75 -7.20
C GLU A 67 0.62 8.74 -6.14
N LEU A 68 0.59 7.44 -6.45
CA LEU A 68 1.09 6.42 -5.51
C LEU A 68 2.61 6.48 -5.36
N GLU A 69 3.35 6.69 -6.44
CA GLU A 69 4.80 6.93 -6.41
C GLU A 69 5.13 8.16 -5.55
N ASN A 70 4.47 9.29 -5.79
CA ASN A 70 4.66 10.53 -5.02
C ASN A 70 4.29 10.37 -3.53
N ALA A 71 3.35 9.48 -3.20
CA ALA A 71 3.01 9.16 -1.82
C ALA A 71 4.11 8.34 -1.11
N GLY A 72 5.02 7.73 -1.86
CA GLY A 72 6.13 6.93 -1.36
C GLY A 72 6.01 5.42 -1.61
N ALA A 73 5.18 4.97 -2.55
CA ALA A 73 5.21 3.57 -2.97
C ALA A 73 6.50 3.28 -3.76
N ASP A 74 7.15 2.15 -3.50
CA ASP A 74 8.35 1.72 -4.23
C ASP A 74 8.01 0.96 -5.52
N ALA A 75 6.80 0.41 -5.60
CA ALA A 75 6.24 -0.16 -6.81
C ALA A 75 4.72 0.01 -6.87
N THR A 76 4.18 0.01 -8.09
CA THR A 76 2.74 0.06 -8.32
C THR A 76 2.20 -1.24 -8.92
N LYS A 77 1.05 -1.70 -8.42
CA LYS A 77 0.32 -2.85 -8.96
C LYS A 77 -0.72 -2.35 -9.97
N VAL A 78 -0.56 -2.71 -11.24
CA VAL A 78 -1.40 -2.23 -12.36
C VAL A 78 -2.45 -3.29 -12.74
N GLY A 79 -3.69 -2.85 -12.92
CA GLY A 79 -4.78 -3.67 -13.47
C GLY A 79 -6.09 -3.52 -12.71
N ILE A 80 -7.11 -2.97 -13.35
CA ILE A 80 -8.49 -2.88 -12.83
C ILE A 80 -9.40 -3.59 -13.82
N GLY A 81 -10.07 -4.67 -13.40
CA GLY A 81 -10.91 -5.51 -14.28
C GLY A 81 -10.26 -6.68 -15.04
N PRO A 82 -8.92 -6.87 -15.19
CA PRO A 82 -8.37 -7.91 -16.06
C PRO A 82 -8.33 -9.31 -15.41
N GLY A 83 -8.72 -9.44 -14.14
CA GLY A 83 -8.72 -10.72 -13.44
C GLY A 83 -9.84 -11.64 -13.95
N ARG A 84 -9.57 -12.95 -14.06
CA ARG A 84 -10.53 -13.94 -14.57
C ARG A 84 -11.90 -13.94 -13.85
N VAL A 85 -11.92 -13.56 -12.58
CA VAL A 85 -13.11 -13.52 -11.72
C VAL A 85 -13.39 -12.11 -11.16
N CYS A 86 -12.83 -11.08 -11.81
CA CYS A 86 -12.94 -9.69 -11.40
C CYS A 86 -14.33 -9.10 -11.67
#